data_AF-A0A6J6WEV9-F1
#
_entry.id   AF-A0A6J6WEV9-F1
#
_cell.length_a   1.000
_cell.length_b   1.000
_cell.length_c   1.000
_cell.angle_alpha   90.00
_cell.angle_beta   90.00
_cell.angle_gamma   90.00
#
_symmetry.space_group_name_H-M   'P 1'
#
loop_
_entity.id
_entity.type
_entity.pdbx_description
1 polymer ?
#
loop_
_entity_poly.entity_id
_entity_poly.type
_entity_poly.pdbx_seq_one_letter_code
_entity_poly.pdbx_strand_id
1 'polypeptide(L)'
;MTTQGGSTFWPNQEHWSVKIPLVTEHYRLPALKENGFAILTPMPVVVPSVEWECLEYMDWKSGGDTNFAPLASADGELDCRGFWDKGKTDKDALWTSNADKAPTLRKYVDDVGANFGRVRIIKLEPQDRETAIRSLHRDDNNRFNPESEGWVVRTWSELTHQPNSYMLLMDNGPDGLPDPATEQRIPLTLGSRYIVDTQRLWHVVVHPGDAPRYALITSFESGPALDSWVAGESATEV
;
A
#
# COMPACT_ATOMS: atom_id res chain seq x y z
N MET A 1 -31.79 -8.04 -29.55
CA MET A 1 -30.71 -7.36 -28.81
C MET A 1 -30.18 -8.35 -27.79
N THR A 2 -29.07 -9.00 -28.12
CA THR A 2 -28.39 -9.95 -27.26
C THR A 2 -27.68 -9.15 -26.17
N THR A 3 -28.15 -9.26 -24.93
CA THR A 3 -27.42 -8.81 -23.75
C THR A 3 -26.12 -9.62 -23.69
N GLN A 4 -25.00 -9.01 -24.10
CA GLN A 4 -23.69 -9.53 -23.72
C GLN A 4 -23.65 -9.49 -22.18
N GLY A 5 -23.70 -10.67 -21.55
CA GLY A 5 -23.34 -10.80 -20.15
C GLY A 5 -21.90 -10.35 -20.02
N GLY A 6 -21.70 -9.13 -19.50
CA GLY A 6 -20.38 -8.61 -19.24
C GLY A 6 -19.69 -9.54 -18.25
N SER A 7 -18.70 -10.30 -18.69
CA SER A 7 -17.85 -11.02 -17.76
C SER A 7 -17.13 -9.96 -16.93
N THR A 8 -17.44 -9.88 -15.63
CA THR A 8 -16.64 -9.14 -14.66
C THR A 8 -15.20 -9.59 -14.80
N PHE A 9 -14.28 -8.64 -15.03
CA PHE A 9 -12.86 -8.93 -15.16
C PHE A 9 -12.37 -9.72 -13.93
N TRP A 10 -11.54 -10.74 -14.17
CA TRP A 10 -10.86 -11.51 -13.13
C TRP A 10 -9.44 -11.84 -13.56
N PRO A 11 -8.43 -11.74 -12.67
CA PRO A 11 -7.09 -12.21 -12.97
C PRO A 11 -7.09 -13.68 -13.40
N ASN A 12 -6.27 -14.03 -14.38
CA ASN A 12 -6.07 -15.40 -14.83
C ASN A 12 -4.63 -15.85 -14.54
N GLN A 13 -4.33 -17.11 -14.87
CA GLN A 13 -3.01 -17.72 -14.63
C GLN A 13 -1.84 -17.02 -15.32
N GLU A 14 -2.09 -16.18 -16.33
CA GLU A 14 -1.06 -15.41 -17.03
C GLU A 14 -0.74 -14.09 -16.30
N HIS A 15 -1.54 -13.70 -15.31
CA HIS A 15 -1.33 -12.47 -14.55
C HIS A 15 0.02 -12.50 -13.84
N TRP A 16 0.84 -11.45 -14.05
CA TRP A 16 2.21 -11.39 -13.54
C TRP A 16 2.31 -11.59 -12.02
N SER A 17 1.29 -11.13 -11.27
CA SER A 17 1.27 -11.31 -9.82
C SER A 17 1.30 -12.76 -9.40
N VAL A 18 0.79 -13.73 -10.19
CA VAL A 18 0.80 -15.17 -9.86
C VAL A 18 2.22 -15.70 -9.68
N LYS A 19 3.21 -15.11 -10.36
CA LYS A 19 4.62 -15.53 -10.31
C LYS A 19 5.38 -15.03 -9.07
N ILE A 20 4.77 -14.14 -8.28
CA ILE A 20 5.42 -13.57 -7.10
C ILE A 20 5.52 -14.66 -6.00
N PRO A 21 6.68 -14.84 -5.36
CA PRO A 21 6.83 -15.82 -4.28
C PRO A 21 5.90 -15.54 -3.09
N LEU A 22 5.23 -16.59 -2.59
CA LEU A 22 4.39 -16.51 -1.39
C LEU A 22 5.15 -16.83 -0.11
N VAL A 23 6.09 -17.77 -0.19
CA VAL A 23 6.86 -18.29 0.95
C VAL A 23 8.33 -18.03 0.69
N THR A 24 8.97 -17.37 1.65
CA THR A 24 10.40 -17.06 1.69
C THR A 24 10.87 -17.11 3.14
N GLU A 25 12.18 -17.17 3.37
CA GLU A 25 12.79 -17.27 4.70
C GLU A 25 12.87 -15.92 5.44
N HIS A 26 12.45 -14.82 4.83
CA HIS A 26 12.47 -13.48 5.42
C HIS A 26 11.71 -13.47 6.75
N TYR A 27 12.23 -12.71 7.73
CA TYR A 27 11.48 -12.44 8.95
C TYR A 27 10.14 -11.80 8.60
N ARG A 28 9.05 -12.24 9.24
CA ARG A 28 7.69 -11.70 9.05
C ARG A 28 7.14 -11.21 10.36
N LEU A 29 6.41 -10.10 10.30
CA LEU A 29 5.71 -9.55 11.47
C LEU A 29 4.67 -10.55 11.99
N PRO A 30 4.74 -10.96 13.27
CA PRO A 30 3.75 -11.87 13.87
C PRO A 30 2.30 -11.36 13.74
N ALA A 31 2.10 -10.03 13.84
CA ALA A 31 0.80 -9.38 13.72
C ALA A 31 0.11 -9.63 12.37
N LEU A 32 0.85 -9.98 11.31
CA LEU A 32 0.32 -10.24 9.97
C LEU A 32 0.08 -11.72 9.68
N LYS A 33 0.42 -12.62 10.59
CA LYS A 33 0.40 -14.06 10.34
C LYS A 33 -0.98 -14.57 9.96
N GLU A 34 -2.00 -14.17 10.70
CA GLU A 34 -3.37 -14.66 10.51
C GLU A 34 -3.98 -14.11 9.22
N ASN A 35 -4.18 -12.79 9.16
CA ASN A 35 -4.97 -12.15 8.11
C ASN A 35 -4.12 -11.49 6.99
N GLY A 36 -2.80 -11.40 7.15
CA GLY A 36 -1.94 -10.64 6.24
C GLY A 36 -2.03 -9.12 6.42
N PHE A 37 -2.86 -8.62 7.35
CA PHE A 37 -2.93 -7.20 7.74
C PHE A 37 -3.23 -7.06 9.24
N ALA A 38 -2.96 -5.87 9.79
CA ALA A 38 -3.38 -5.45 11.12
C ALA A 38 -3.88 -4.00 11.08
N ILE A 39 -5.00 -3.74 11.76
CA ILE A 39 -5.52 -2.37 11.94
C ILE A 39 -4.72 -1.70 13.06
N LEU A 40 -4.37 -0.43 12.86
CA LEU A 40 -3.62 0.37 13.82
C LEU A 40 -4.53 1.44 14.42
N THR A 41 -4.14 2.05 15.54
CA THR A 41 -4.88 3.20 16.05
C THR A 41 -4.99 4.31 14.99
N PRO A 42 -6.03 5.17 15.02
CA PRO A 42 -6.12 6.29 14.10
C PRO A 42 -4.87 7.19 14.12
N MET A 43 -4.61 7.90 13.01
CA MET A 43 -3.47 8.81 12.89
C MET A 43 -3.42 9.77 14.09
N PRO A 44 -2.32 9.77 14.87
CA PRO A 44 -2.24 10.53 16.13
C PRO A 44 -2.01 12.03 15.90
N VAL A 45 -1.77 12.42 14.65
CA VAL A 45 -1.47 13.80 14.25
C VAL A 45 -2.43 14.24 13.16
N VAL A 46 -2.82 15.52 13.22
CA VAL A 46 -3.52 16.17 12.11
C VAL A 46 -2.48 16.64 11.12
N VAL A 47 -2.51 16.11 9.91
CA VAL A 47 -1.64 16.53 8.82
C VAL A 47 -2.31 17.70 8.09
N PRO A 48 -1.65 18.84 7.86
CA PRO A 48 -2.21 19.93 7.06
C PRO A 48 -2.35 19.52 5.58
N SER A 49 -3.48 19.86 4.93
CA SER A 49 -3.74 19.42 3.55
C SER A 49 -2.71 19.90 2.53
N VAL A 50 -2.12 21.06 2.78
CA VAL A 50 -1.02 21.62 1.97
C VAL A 50 0.16 20.65 1.84
N GLU A 51 0.39 19.76 2.82
CA GLU A 51 1.48 18.76 2.79
C GLU A 51 1.25 17.63 1.78
N TRP A 52 0.03 17.45 1.26
CA TRP A 52 -0.24 16.52 0.16
C TRP A 52 -0.81 17.19 -1.08
N GLU A 53 -1.50 18.33 -0.97
CA GLU A 53 -2.11 19.03 -2.10
C GLU A 53 -1.07 19.78 -2.96
N CYS A 54 0.02 20.28 -2.36
CA CYS A 54 1.04 21.08 -3.06
C CYS A 54 2.28 20.29 -3.50
N LEU A 55 2.21 18.96 -3.44
CA LEU A 55 3.28 18.09 -3.90
C LEU A 55 3.35 18.01 -5.43
N GLU A 56 4.52 17.66 -5.94
CA GLU A 56 4.67 17.32 -7.35
C GLU A 56 4.21 15.89 -7.59
N TYR A 57 3.13 15.75 -8.38
CA TYR A 57 2.53 14.46 -8.73
C TYR A 57 3.02 13.97 -10.09
N MET A 58 3.30 12.67 -10.15
CA MET A 58 3.64 11.94 -11.36
C MET A 58 2.41 11.18 -11.87
N ASP A 59 2.24 11.15 -13.19
CA ASP A 59 1.22 10.31 -13.84
C ASP A 59 1.59 8.83 -13.72
N TRP A 60 0.65 8.00 -13.25
CA TRP A 60 0.85 6.56 -13.14
C TRP A 60 -0.22 5.77 -13.89
N LYS A 61 0.09 5.45 -15.15
CA LYS A 61 -0.90 4.98 -16.13
C LYS A 61 -1.42 3.54 -15.93
N SER A 62 -0.88 2.75 -15.00
CA SER A 62 -1.25 1.32 -14.86
C SER A 62 -2.32 1.01 -13.79
N GLY A 63 -2.81 2.01 -13.05
CA GLY A 63 -3.77 1.82 -11.94
C GLY A 63 -5.07 2.63 -12.07
N GLY A 64 -5.47 3.01 -13.29
CA GLY A 64 -6.55 3.99 -13.53
C GLY A 64 -6.04 5.44 -13.50
N ASP A 65 -6.94 6.39 -13.23
CA ASP A 65 -6.59 7.81 -12.97
C ASP A 65 -5.99 7.96 -11.56
N THR A 66 -4.90 7.23 -11.33
CA THR A 66 -4.11 7.28 -10.09
C THR A 66 -2.85 8.11 -10.33
N ASN A 67 -2.60 9.07 -9.45
CA ASN A 67 -1.36 9.84 -9.42
C ASN A 67 -0.59 9.56 -8.13
N PHE A 68 0.73 9.64 -8.20
CA PHE A 68 1.58 9.50 -7.02
C PHE A 68 2.52 10.68 -6.87
N ALA A 69 2.67 11.18 -5.64
CA ALA A 69 3.74 12.10 -5.28
C ALA A 69 4.74 11.36 -4.38
N PRO A 70 5.98 11.08 -4.85
CA PRO A 70 6.97 10.36 -4.05
C PRO A 70 7.58 11.31 -3.01
N LEU A 71 7.48 10.94 -1.73
CA LEU A 71 8.20 11.58 -0.64
C LEU A 71 9.59 10.95 -0.46
N ALA A 72 9.73 9.63 -0.71
CA ALA A 72 11.01 8.95 -0.72
C ALA A 72 11.13 8.00 -1.92
N SER A 73 12.33 7.89 -2.48
CA SER A 73 12.65 7.07 -3.65
C SER A 73 14.03 6.43 -3.51
N ALA A 74 14.45 5.59 -4.47
CA ALA A 74 15.69 4.82 -4.36
C ALA A 74 16.96 5.68 -4.39
N ASP A 75 16.87 6.91 -4.92
CA ASP A 75 17.97 7.85 -5.12
C ASP A 75 17.62 9.29 -4.74
N GLY A 76 16.43 9.54 -4.18
CA GLY A 76 16.00 10.87 -3.73
C GLY A 76 15.40 11.73 -4.85
N GLU A 77 15.34 11.21 -6.09
CA GLU A 77 14.67 11.88 -7.19
C GLU A 77 13.15 11.70 -7.13
N LEU A 78 12.41 12.60 -7.78
CA LEU A 78 10.95 12.51 -7.92
C LEU A 78 10.55 11.39 -8.89
N ASP A 79 10.67 10.14 -8.43
CA ASP A 79 10.48 8.93 -9.23
C ASP A 79 9.55 7.94 -8.51
N CYS A 80 8.49 7.51 -9.20
CA CYS A 80 7.52 6.55 -8.68
C CYS A 80 7.79 5.10 -9.11
N ARG A 81 8.80 4.86 -9.96
CA ARG A 81 9.17 3.52 -10.43
C ARG A 81 9.67 2.64 -9.28
N GLY A 82 9.66 1.34 -9.53
CA GLY A 82 10.20 0.37 -8.58
C GLY A 82 11.72 0.52 -8.42
N PHE A 83 12.22 0.28 -7.21
CA PHE A 83 13.65 0.42 -6.90
C PHE A 83 14.50 -0.59 -7.70
N TRP A 84 13.89 -1.69 -8.14
CA TRP A 84 14.52 -2.70 -9.00
C TRP A 84 14.98 -2.14 -10.36
N ASP A 85 14.37 -1.06 -10.88
CA ASP A 85 14.83 -0.40 -12.11
C ASP A 85 16.21 0.25 -11.92
N LYS A 86 16.61 0.47 -10.66
CA LYS A 86 17.92 0.98 -10.25
C LYS A 86 18.78 -0.10 -9.58
N GLY A 87 18.37 -1.37 -9.68
CA GLY A 87 19.07 -2.51 -9.09
C GLY A 87 19.04 -2.55 -7.55
N LYS A 88 18.06 -1.88 -6.92
CA LYS A 88 17.92 -1.79 -5.46
C LYS A 88 16.69 -2.55 -4.95
N THR A 89 16.77 -2.98 -3.69
CA THR A 89 15.65 -3.50 -2.89
C THR A 89 14.72 -2.35 -2.49
N ASP A 90 13.45 -2.61 -2.14
CA ASP A 90 12.49 -1.56 -1.71
C ASP A 90 12.73 -1.11 -0.26
N LYS A 91 13.96 -0.66 0.04
CA LYS A 91 14.51 -0.27 1.35
C LYS A 91 15.57 0.82 1.16
N ASP A 92 16.08 1.37 2.26
CA ASP A 92 17.16 2.37 2.28
C ASP A 92 16.85 3.58 1.39
N ALA A 93 15.58 4.00 1.36
CA ALA A 93 15.14 5.08 0.52
C ALA A 93 15.73 6.42 0.96
N LEU A 94 15.87 7.33 0.00
CA LEU A 94 16.27 8.70 0.22
C LEU A 94 15.06 9.62 0.06
N TRP A 95 14.94 10.59 0.95
CA TRP A 95 13.91 11.63 0.88
C TRP A 95 14.07 12.46 -0.41
N THR A 96 12.95 12.77 -1.05
CA THR A 96 12.88 13.62 -2.23
C THR A 96 12.61 15.07 -1.86
N SER A 97 12.64 15.97 -2.85
CA SER A 97 12.25 17.38 -2.66
C SER A 97 10.78 17.58 -2.25
N ASN A 98 9.90 16.59 -2.47
CA ASN A 98 8.53 16.66 -1.95
C ASN A 98 8.48 16.47 -0.43
N ALA A 99 9.43 15.74 0.18
CA ALA A 99 9.45 15.50 1.62
C ALA A 99 9.63 16.80 2.42
N ASP A 100 10.35 17.79 1.87
CA ASP A 100 10.54 19.10 2.51
C ASP A 100 9.23 19.92 2.57
N LYS A 101 8.26 19.61 1.70
CA LYS A 101 6.92 20.22 1.69
C LYS A 101 5.93 19.49 2.61
N ALA A 102 6.32 18.32 3.14
CA ALA A 102 5.48 17.44 3.94
C ALA A 102 6.15 17.08 5.29
N PRO A 103 6.55 18.07 6.11
CA PRO A 103 7.34 17.84 7.31
C PRO A 103 6.63 16.97 8.35
N THR A 104 5.30 17.04 8.46
CA THR A 104 4.54 16.21 9.41
C THR A 104 4.53 14.75 8.94
N LEU A 105 4.30 14.50 7.65
CA LEU A 105 4.31 13.14 7.08
C LEU A 105 5.71 12.52 7.11
N ARG A 106 6.74 13.30 6.78
CA ARG A 106 8.14 12.86 6.87
C ARG A 106 8.49 12.46 8.30
N LYS A 107 8.19 13.34 9.27
CA LYS A 107 8.42 13.05 10.69
C LYS A 107 7.66 11.80 11.15
N TYR A 108 6.41 11.64 10.72
CA TYR A 108 5.61 10.46 11.05
C TYR A 108 6.28 9.16 10.58
N VAL A 109 6.84 9.13 9.38
CA VAL A 109 7.58 7.97 8.86
C VAL A 109 8.90 7.76 9.61
N ASP A 110 9.67 8.82 9.85
CA ASP A 110 10.93 8.76 10.61
C ASP A 110 10.70 8.22 12.05
N ASP A 111 9.59 8.61 12.69
CA ASP A 111 9.24 8.21 14.06
C ASP A 111 8.87 6.72 14.20
N VAL A 112 8.55 6.01 13.10
CA VAL A 112 8.36 4.55 13.11
C VAL A 112 9.68 3.84 13.46
N GLY A 113 10.82 4.42 13.10
CA GLY A 113 12.15 3.90 13.45
C GLY A 113 12.56 2.60 12.73
N ALA A 114 11.77 2.14 11.75
CA ALA A 114 12.10 1.01 10.89
C ALA A 114 12.71 1.48 9.56
N ASN A 115 13.54 0.63 8.94
CA ASN A 115 14.05 0.90 7.60
C ASN A 115 12.87 0.99 6.61
N PHE A 116 12.83 2.04 5.80
CA PHE A 116 11.74 2.31 4.88
C PHE A 116 12.20 2.34 3.42
N GLY A 117 11.31 1.91 2.54
CA GLY A 117 11.45 1.97 1.10
C GLY A 117 10.67 3.14 0.52
N ARG A 118 9.89 2.89 -0.53
CA ARG A 118 8.99 3.89 -1.12
C ARG A 118 8.06 4.52 -0.09
N VAL A 119 8.06 5.86 -0.03
CA VAL A 119 7.05 6.67 0.67
C VAL A 119 6.34 7.52 -0.37
N ARG A 120 5.02 7.42 -0.48
CA ARG A 120 4.24 8.10 -1.52
C ARG A 120 2.91 8.60 -0.99
N ILE A 121 2.47 9.76 -1.48
CA ILE A 121 1.06 10.09 -1.50
C ILE A 121 0.43 9.45 -2.73
N ILE A 122 -0.65 8.72 -2.53
CA ILE A 122 -1.54 8.29 -3.61
C ILE A 122 -2.70 9.29 -3.71
N LYS A 123 -2.96 9.79 -4.92
CA LYS A 123 -4.21 10.46 -5.30
C LYS A 123 -4.99 9.51 -6.20
N LEU A 124 -6.22 9.18 -5.81
CA LEU A 124 -7.08 8.28 -6.58
C LEU A 124 -8.41 8.97 -6.89
N GLU A 125 -8.76 9.04 -8.17
CA GLU A 125 -10.07 9.52 -8.63
C GLU A 125 -11.18 8.49 -8.35
N PRO A 126 -12.46 8.92 -8.28
CA PRO A 126 -13.59 8.03 -8.09
C PRO A 126 -13.65 6.83 -9.04
N GLN A 127 -13.90 5.64 -8.49
CA GLN A 127 -14.11 4.40 -9.24
C GLN A 127 -14.94 3.39 -8.44
N ASP A 128 -15.85 2.71 -9.13
CA ASP A 128 -16.65 1.63 -8.55
C ASP A 128 -15.85 0.32 -8.43
N ARG A 129 -16.48 -0.70 -7.83
CA ARG A 129 -15.83 -2.00 -7.61
C ARG A 129 -15.49 -2.70 -8.92
N GLU A 130 -16.35 -2.60 -9.95
CA GLU A 130 -16.13 -3.27 -11.23
C GLU A 130 -14.90 -2.70 -11.94
N THR A 131 -14.75 -1.37 -11.89
CA THR A 131 -13.59 -0.67 -12.43
C THR A 131 -12.35 -0.99 -11.62
N ALA A 132 -12.41 -0.89 -10.29
CA ALA A 132 -11.29 -1.15 -9.40
C ALA A 132 -10.71 -2.55 -9.57
N ILE A 133 -11.54 -3.59 -9.69
CA ILE A 133 -11.06 -4.99 -9.80
C ILE A 133 -10.16 -5.23 -11.03
N ARG A 134 -10.22 -4.38 -12.06
CA ARG A 134 -9.30 -4.43 -13.21
C ARG A 134 -7.84 -4.19 -12.83
N SER A 135 -7.60 -3.57 -11.67
CA SER A 135 -6.28 -3.32 -11.11
C SER A 135 -5.97 -4.18 -9.88
N LEU A 136 -6.72 -5.27 -9.64
CA LEU A 136 -6.44 -6.20 -8.56
C LEU A 136 -5.09 -6.91 -8.78
N HIS A 137 -4.16 -6.75 -7.84
CA HIS A 137 -2.80 -7.30 -7.96
C HIS A 137 -2.18 -7.63 -6.60
N ARG A 138 -1.02 -8.28 -6.64
CA ARG A 138 -0.06 -8.36 -5.53
C ARG A 138 1.19 -7.58 -5.88
N ASP A 139 1.89 -7.07 -4.89
CA ASP A 139 3.15 -6.35 -5.07
C ASP A 139 4.37 -7.25 -4.98
N ASP A 140 5.36 -7.03 -5.84
CA ASP A 140 6.68 -7.68 -5.74
C ASP A 140 7.63 -6.86 -4.87
N ASN A 141 7.28 -6.68 -3.59
CA ASN A 141 8.02 -5.81 -2.65
C ASN A 141 9.42 -6.33 -2.30
N ASN A 142 9.65 -7.64 -2.43
CA ASN A 142 10.87 -8.33 -1.95
C ASN A 142 11.79 -8.74 -3.09
N ARG A 143 11.58 -8.20 -4.29
CA ARG A 143 12.52 -8.35 -5.41
C ARG A 143 13.92 -7.90 -4.99
N PHE A 144 14.90 -8.78 -5.21
CA PHE A 144 16.30 -8.64 -4.80
C PHE A 144 16.57 -8.61 -3.29
N ASN A 145 15.53 -8.73 -2.44
CA ASN A 145 15.71 -8.65 -0.99
C ASN A 145 16.37 -9.94 -0.47
N PRO A 146 17.57 -9.88 0.14
CA PRO A 146 18.23 -11.05 0.69
C PRO A 146 17.32 -11.81 1.67
N GLU A 147 17.36 -13.14 1.61
CA GLU A 147 16.52 -14.01 2.45
C GLU A 147 16.79 -13.85 3.96
N SER A 148 17.98 -13.38 4.32
CA SER A 148 18.37 -13.09 5.71
C SER A 148 17.80 -11.78 6.26
N GLU A 149 17.15 -10.97 5.43
CA GLU A 149 16.65 -9.64 5.78
C GLU A 149 15.13 -9.63 6.01
N GLY A 150 14.61 -8.50 6.47
CA GLY A 150 13.20 -8.36 6.80
C GLY A 150 12.30 -8.36 5.56
N TRP A 151 11.11 -8.94 5.68
CA TRP A 151 10.06 -8.86 4.67
C TRP A 151 9.53 -7.43 4.54
N VAL A 152 9.47 -6.92 3.30
CA VAL A 152 8.91 -5.59 3.03
C VAL A 152 7.38 -5.64 3.00
N VAL A 153 6.77 -4.88 3.91
CA VAL A 153 5.32 -4.69 4.07
C VAL A 153 4.94 -3.23 3.84
N ARG A 154 3.64 -2.92 3.74
CA ARG A 154 3.18 -1.53 3.56
C ARG A 154 2.28 -1.08 4.69
N THR A 155 2.48 0.15 5.15
CA THR A 155 1.49 0.88 5.94
C THR A 155 0.65 1.78 5.04
N TRP A 156 -0.59 1.99 5.45
CA TRP A 156 -1.52 2.94 4.85
C TRP A 156 -2.00 3.94 5.90
N SER A 157 -2.16 5.21 5.53
CA SER A 157 -2.79 6.23 6.38
C SER A 157 -3.66 7.14 5.52
N GLU A 158 -4.97 7.12 5.76
CA GLU A 158 -5.92 7.90 4.95
C GLU A 158 -5.92 9.39 5.36
N LEU A 159 -5.75 10.28 4.39
CA LEU A 159 -5.62 11.73 4.61
C LEU A 159 -6.91 12.50 4.30
N THR A 160 -7.86 11.88 3.61
CA THR A 160 -9.14 12.49 3.25
C THR A 160 -10.33 11.74 3.84
N HIS A 161 -11.42 12.47 4.08
CA HIS A 161 -12.67 11.86 4.52
C HIS A 161 -13.47 11.35 3.32
N GLN A 162 -13.43 10.03 3.06
CA GLN A 162 -14.16 9.40 1.97
C GLN A 162 -14.85 8.11 2.47
N PRO A 163 -15.96 8.24 3.21
CA PRO A 163 -16.46 7.22 4.14
C PRO A 163 -16.90 5.90 3.49
N ASN A 164 -17.20 5.91 2.20
CA ASN A 164 -17.60 4.72 1.45
C ASN A 164 -16.42 4.00 0.76
N SER A 165 -15.20 4.52 0.89
CA SER A 165 -14.00 3.93 0.29
C SER A 165 -13.46 2.81 1.17
N TYR A 166 -12.90 1.79 0.54
CA TYR A 166 -12.32 0.66 1.25
C TYR A 166 -11.16 0.02 0.48
N MET A 167 -10.20 -0.52 1.21
CA MET A 167 -9.23 -1.47 0.67
C MET A 167 -9.90 -2.85 0.62
N LEU A 168 -9.99 -3.43 -0.56
CA LEU A 168 -10.41 -4.81 -0.78
C LEU A 168 -9.18 -5.71 -0.75
N LEU A 169 -9.21 -6.75 0.07
CA LEU A 169 -8.15 -7.74 0.23
C LEU A 169 -8.71 -9.14 -0.03
N MET A 170 -7.91 -9.99 -0.69
CA MET A 170 -8.18 -11.43 -0.84
C MET A 170 -6.87 -12.19 -0.66
N ASP A 171 -6.93 -13.36 -0.02
CA ASP A 171 -5.84 -14.32 -0.04
C ASP A 171 -5.83 -15.12 -1.35
N ASN A 172 -4.91 -16.05 -1.46
CA ASN A 172 -4.63 -16.82 -2.65
C ASN A 172 -5.38 -18.14 -2.61
N GLY A 173 -6.03 -18.50 -3.71
CA GLY A 173 -6.53 -19.83 -3.96
C GLY A 173 -5.38 -20.82 -4.21
N PRO A 174 -5.69 -22.13 -4.34
CA PRO A 174 -4.69 -23.18 -4.60
C PRO A 174 -3.85 -22.97 -5.87
N ASP A 175 -4.36 -22.16 -6.80
CA ASP A 175 -3.75 -21.86 -8.09
C ASP A 175 -3.06 -20.48 -8.11
N GLY A 176 -2.92 -19.83 -6.94
CA GLY A 176 -2.27 -18.53 -6.78
C GLY A 176 -3.11 -17.32 -7.21
N LEU A 177 -4.33 -17.54 -7.74
CA LEU A 177 -5.29 -16.46 -8.05
C LEU A 177 -5.98 -15.95 -6.79
N PRO A 178 -6.62 -14.77 -6.80
CA PRO A 178 -7.40 -14.33 -5.66
C PRO A 178 -8.52 -15.32 -5.35
N ASP A 179 -8.74 -15.64 -4.07
CA ASP A 179 -9.87 -16.43 -3.61
C ASP A 179 -11.02 -15.50 -3.16
N PRO A 180 -12.14 -15.40 -3.91
CA PRO A 180 -13.26 -14.55 -3.53
C PRO A 180 -13.88 -14.88 -2.17
N ALA A 181 -13.76 -16.14 -1.71
CA ALA A 181 -14.30 -16.56 -0.42
C ALA A 181 -13.55 -15.93 0.77
N THR A 182 -12.36 -15.38 0.51
CA THR A 182 -11.51 -14.72 1.51
C THR A 182 -11.61 -13.19 1.47
N GLU A 183 -12.57 -12.62 0.72
CA GLU A 183 -12.69 -11.16 0.59
C GLU A 183 -12.86 -10.49 1.96
N GLN A 184 -11.92 -9.60 2.29
CA GLN A 184 -11.97 -8.71 3.44
C GLN A 184 -11.95 -7.26 2.97
N ARG A 185 -12.54 -6.36 3.77
CA ARG A 185 -12.62 -4.93 3.46
C ARG A 185 -12.17 -4.10 4.65
N ILE A 186 -11.19 -3.25 4.45
CA ILE A 186 -10.75 -2.27 5.45
C ILE A 186 -11.34 -0.91 5.09
N PRO A 187 -12.19 -0.30 5.95
CA PRO A 187 -12.71 1.04 5.73
C PRO A 187 -11.57 2.08 5.65
N LEU A 188 -11.65 2.99 4.68
CA LEU A 188 -10.70 4.07 4.48
C LEU A 188 -11.31 5.41 4.90
N THR A 189 -11.66 5.53 6.17
CA THR A 189 -12.13 6.79 6.76
C THR A 189 -10.94 7.69 7.09
N LEU A 190 -11.15 9.00 7.15
CA LEU A 190 -10.11 9.96 7.55
C LEU A 190 -9.35 9.48 8.81
N GLY A 191 -8.03 9.44 8.73
CA GLY A 191 -7.16 9.03 9.83
C GLY A 191 -7.08 7.52 10.06
N SER A 192 -7.81 6.67 9.31
CA SER A 192 -7.67 5.22 9.41
C SER A 192 -6.26 4.80 9.04
N ARG A 193 -5.69 3.85 9.80
CA ARG A 193 -4.37 3.30 9.57
C ARG A 193 -4.39 1.77 9.63
N TYR A 194 -3.58 1.15 8.79
CA TYR A 194 -3.35 -0.28 8.84
C TYR A 194 -1.97 -0.60 8.24
N ILE A 195 -1.47 -1.79 8.56
CA ILE A 195 -0.29 -2.39 7.96
C ILE A 195 -0.69 -3.68 7.25
N VAL A 196 -0.14 -3.93 6.08
CA VAL A 196 -0.55 -5.02 5.18
C VAL A 196 0.63 -5.63 4.43
N ASP A 197 0.61 -6.95 4.31
CA ASP A 197 1.48 -7.74 3.45
C ASP A 197 0.91 -7.75 2.03
N THR A 198 1.21 -6.70 1.26
CA THR A 198 0.72 -6.55 -0.11
C THR A 198 1.36 -7.51 -1.12
N GLN A 199 2.38 -8.26 -0.71
CA GLN A 199 2.96 -9.33 -1.52
C GLN A 199 2.24 -10.66 -1.31
N ARG A 200 1.74 -10.93 -0.11
CA ARG A 200 0.82 -12.04 0.15
C ARG A 200 -0.55 -11.77 -0.46
N LEU A 201 -1.17 -10.63 -0.13
CA LEU A 201 -2.57 -10.38 -0.42
C LEU A 201 -2.79 -9.74 -1.79
N TRP A 202 -3.78 -10.25 -2.51
CA TRP A 202 -4.38 -9.54 -3.64
C TRP A 202 -5.15 -8.35 -3.10
N HIS A 203 -4.89 -7.18 -3.66
CA HIS A 203 -5.43 -5.95 -3.10
C HIS A 203 -5.80 -4.92 -4.17
N VAL A 204 -6.83 -4.13 -3.88
CA VAL A 204 -7.19 -2.95 -4.64
C VAL A 204 -8.05 -2.00 -3.81
N VAL A 205 -7.99 -0.70 -4.09
CA VAL A 205 -8.88 0.27 -3.46
C VAL A 205 -10.12 0.50 -4.31
N VAL A 206 -11.28 0.38 -3.68
CA VAL A 206 -12.57 0.80 -4.23
C VAL A 206 -12.92 2.17 -3.65
N HIS A 207 -13.24 3.13 -4.51
CA HIS A 207 -13.48 4.51 -4.11
C HIS A 207 -14.75 5.06 -4.79
N PRO A 208 -15.94 4.73 -4.27
CA PRO A 208 -17.22 5.15 -4.85
C PRO A 208 -17.61 6.59 -4.45
N GLY A 209 -16.62 7.45 -4.16
CA GLY A 209 -16.84 8.85 -3.81
C GLY A 209 -17.12 9.71 -5.04
N ASP A 210 -17.12 11.03 -4.86
CA ASP A 210 -17.38 12.03 -5.91
C ASP A 210 -16.24 13.05 -6.06
N ALA A 211 -15.15 12.88 -5.31
CA ALA A 211 -13.97 13.73 -5.33
C ALA A 211 -12.72 12.87 -5.10
N PRO A 212 -11.52 13.29 -5.58
CA PRO A 212 -10.32 12.52 -5.38
C PRO A 212 -10.01 12.28 -3.89
N ARG A 213 -9.44 11.11 -3.60
CA ARG A 213 -8.98 10.74 -2.25
C ARG A 213 -7.45 10.73 -2.17
N TYR A 214 -6.93 10.96 -0.96
CA TYR A 214 -5.49 10.98 -0.69
C TYR A 214 -5.12 10.09 0.48
N ALA A 215 -4.03 9.35 0.34
CA ALA A 215 -3.45 8.56 1.43
C ALA A 215 -1.92 8.55 1.38
N LEU A 216 -1.29 8.42 2.55
CA LEU A 216 0.13 8.08 2.67
C LEU A 216 0.28 6.55 2.58
N ILE A 217 1.19 6.10 1.73
CA ILE A 217 1.61 4.70 1.65
C ILE A 217 3.12 4.64 1.87
N THR A 218 3.56 3.78 2.79
CA THR A 218 4.98 3.60 3.11
C THR A 218 5.34 2.12 3.09
N SER A 219 6.40 1.76 2.37
CA SER A 219 7.07 0.47 2.50
C SER A 219 7.98 0.46 3.73
N PHE A 220 7.90 -0.57 4.56
CA PHE A 220 8.83 -0.80 5.68
C PHE A 220 9.39 -2.21 5.64
N GLU A 221 10.65 -2.34 6.02
CA GLU A 221 11.28 -3.61 6.35
C GLU A 221 10.78 -4.11 7.71
N SER A 222 10.26 -5.33 7.75
CA SER A 222 9.92 -5.96 9.02
C SER A 222 11.16 -6.24 9.86
N GLY A 223 11.07 -6.00 11.16
CA GLY A 223 12.11 -6.29 12.13
C GLY A 223 11.68 -5.84 13.52
N PRO A 224 12.55 -5.96 14.53
CA PRO A 224 12.20 -5.67 15.92
C PRO A 224 11.63 -4.25 16.15
N ALA A 225 12.13 -3.25 15.41
CA ALA A 225 11.64 -1.88 15.51
C ALA A 225 10.19 -1.76 15.02
N LEU A 226 9.89 -2.28 13.81
CA LEU A 226 8.54 -2.26 13.26
C LEU A 226 7.57 -3.12 14.08
N ASP A 227 8.03 -4.27 14.58
CA ASP A 227 7.22 -5.15 15.45
C ASP A 227 6.83 -4.44 16.74
N SER A 228 7.78 -3.75 17.38
CA SER A 228 7.52 -2.95 18.58
C SER A 228 6.55 -1.80 18.30
N TRP A 229 6.70 -1.12 17.16
CA TRP A 229 5.79 -0.05 16.75
C TRP A 229 4.37 -0.58 16.52
N VAL A 230 4.21 -1.67 15.75
CA VAL A 230 2.89 -2.30 15.52
C VAL A 230 2.26 -2.75 16.84
N ALA A 231 3.02 -3.32 17.75
CA ALA A 231 2.51 -3.72 19.06
C ALA A 231 2.00 -2.53 19.87
N GLY A 232 2.71 -1.40 19.87
CA GLY A 232 2.26 -0.16 20.52
C GLY A 232 1.00 0.43 19.89
N GLU A 233 0.85 0.28 18.58
CA GLU A 233 -0.29 0.78 17.80
C GLU A 233 -1.50 -0.18 17.76
N SER A 234 -1.32 -1.42 18.21
CA SER A 234 -2.37 -2.44 18.32
C SER A 234 -2.89 -2.62 19.75
N ALA A 235 -2.22 -2.03 20.75
CA ALA A 235 -2.48 -2.23 22.18
C ALA A 235 -3.65 -1.40 22.75
N THR A 236 -4.46 -0.75 21.91
CA THR A 236 -5.64 -0.02 22.39
C THR A 236 -6.88 -0.84 22.08
N GLU A 237 -7.38 -1.53 23.10
CA GLU A 237 -8.74 -2.07 23.11
C GLU A 237 -9.72 -0.96 22.72
N VAL A 238 -10.67 -1.31 21.85
CA VAL A 238 -11.86 -0.51 21.54
C VAL A 238 -12.83 -0.62 22.70
#